data_AF-A0A317HLU3-F1
#
_entry.id   AF-A0A317HLU3-F1
#
_cell.length_a   1.000
_cell.length_b   1.000
_cell.length_c   1.000
_cell.angle_alpha   90.00
_cell.angle_beta   90.00
_cell.angle_gamma   90.00
#
_symmetry.space_group_name_H-M   'P 1'
#
loop_
_entity.id
_entity.type
_entity.pdbx_description
1 polymer ?
#
loop_
_entity_poly.entity_id
_entity_poly.type
_entity_poly.pdbx_seq_one_letter_code
_entity_poly.pdbx_strand_id
1 'polypeptide(L)'
;MFAVRLSGHARFDSVLGDVAANVFRHLGCPSGTVTKLVEQLNAAVVPSLNGDADVDVQFHAHGESCEVVVFTRSREIWRTTQRIP
;
A
#
# COMPACT_ATOMS: atom_id res chain seq x y z
N MET A 1 7.37 -11.45 1.98
CA MET A 1 5.94 -11.06 1.99
C MET A 1 5.65 -10.36 3.30
N PHE A 2 5.07 -9.17 3.24
CA PHE A 2 4.60 -8.40 4.40
C PHE A 2 3.15 -7.97 4.15
N ALA A 3 2.28 -8.05 5.16
CA ALA A 3 0.87 -7.70 5.03
C ALA A 3 0.42 -6.85 6.20
N VAL A 4 -0.43 -5.86 5.93
CA VAL A 4 -1.01 -4.97 6.92
C VAL A 4 -2.52 -5.00 6.74
N ARG A 5 -3.23 -5.31 7.82
CA ARG A 5 -4.68 -5.15 7.91
C ARG A 5 -4.99 -3.85 8.64
N LEU A 6 -5.80 -3.02 8.01
CA LEU A 6 -6.22 -1.73 8.56
C LEU A 6 -7.75 -1.69 8.61
N SER A 7 -8.27 -1.23 9.75
CA SER A 7 -9.70 -1.10 10.03
C SER A 7 -10.03 0.36 10.37
N GLY A 8 -11.08 0.90 9.75
CA GLY A 8 -11.60 2.24 10.03
C GLY A 8 -10.97 3.37 9.19
N HIS A 9 -11.83 4.31 8.76
CA HIS A 9 -11.54 5.31 7.73
C HIS A 9 -10.51 6.39 8.18
N ALA A 10 -10.63 6.91 9.41
CA ALA A 10 -9.85 8.08 9.86
C ALA A 10 -8.39 7.79 10.23
N ARG A 11 -8.03 6.52 10.50
CA ARG A 11 -6.64 6.10 10.77
C ARG A 11 -5.90 5.66 9.52
N PHE A 12 -6.61 5.55 8.40
CA PHE A 12 -6.11 4.89 7.21
C PHE A 12 -5.05 5.72 6.48
N ASP A 13 -5.30 7.01 6.30
CA ASP A 13 -4.52 7.88 5.42
C ASP A 13 -3.08 8.10 5.93
N SER A 14 -2.93 8.36 7.24
CA SER A 14 -1.62 8.56 7.86
C SER A 14 -0.86 7.25 8.06
N VAL A 15 -1.53 6.20 8.59
CA VAL A 15 -0.83 4.96 8.95
C VAL A 15 -0.42 4.18 7.71
N LEU A 16 -1.27 4.10 6.68
CA LEU A 16 -0.90 3.38 5.46
C LEU A 16 0.24 4.09 4.73
N GLY A 17 0.20 5.42 4.65
CA GLY A 17 1.28 6.20 4.07
C GLY A 17 2.62 5.96 4.78
N ASP A 18 2.63 5.97 6.11
CA ASP A 18 3.82 5.72 6.91
C ASP A 18 4.36 4.30 6.75
N VAL A 19 3.47 3.29 6.75
CA VAL A 19 3.90 1.89 6.56
C VAL A 19 4.43 1.66 5.15
N ALA A 20 3.71 2.12 4.12
CA ALA A 20 4.17 2.01 2.74
C ALA A 20 5.51 2.75 2.55
N ALA A 21 5.65 3.95 3.13
CA ALA A 21 6.90 4.69 3.08
C ALA A 21 8.06 3.95 3.74
N ASN A 22 7.83 3.33 4.90
CA ASN A 22 8.83 2.52 5.58
C ASN A 22 9.20 1.26 4.79
N VAL A 23 8.22 0.56 4.20
CA VAL A 23 8.47 -0.61 3.35
C VAL A 23 9.32 -0.23 2.14
N PHE A 24 8.92 0.78 1.37
CA PHE A 24 9.68 1.16 0.17
C PHE A 24 11.06 1.72 0.50
N ARG A 25 11.21 2.45 1.61
CA ARG A 25 12.53 2.91 2.07
C ARG A 25 13.43 1.74 2.50
N HIS A 26 12.86 0.72 3.14
CA HIS A 26 13.57 -0.51 3.48
C HIS A 26 14.01 -1.28 2.22
N LEU A 27 13.19 -1.22 1.16
CA LEU A 27 13.51 -1.79 -0.16
C LEU A 27 14.48 -0.90 -0.98
N GLY A 28 15.05 0.16 -0.40
CA GLY A 28 16.04 1.01 -1.07
C GLY A 28 15.46 2.05 -2.05
N CYS A 29 14.13 2.18 -2.14
CA CYS A 29 13.52 3.14 -3.06
C CYS A 29 13.92 4.59 -2.74
N PRO A 30 14.24 5.42 -3.76
CA PRO A 30 14.46 6.85 -3.58
C PRO A 30 13.22 7.54 -3.02
N SER A 31 13.41 8.56 -2.17
CA SER A 31 12.31 9.27 -1.50
C SER A 31 11.22 9.79 -2.45
N GLY A 32 11.59 10.33 -3.61
CA GLY A 32 10.61 10.80 -4.61
C GLY A 32 9.77 9.67 -5.22
N THR A 33 10.33 8.47 -5.34
CA THR A 33 9.59 7.27 -5.77
C THR A 33 8.65 6.80 -4.66
N VAL A 34 9.11 6.84 -3.41
CA VAL A 34 8.29 6.51 -2.23
C VAL A 34 7.06 7.40 -2.15
N THR A 35 7.22 8.73 -2.27
CA THR A 35 6.09 9.67 -2.23
C THR A 35 5.05 9.36 -3.30
N LYS A 36 5.47 9.14 -4.55
CA LYS A 36 4.55 8.81 -5.66
C LYS A 36 3.79 7.51 -5.42
N LEU A 37 4.44 6.49 -4.87
CA LEU A 37 3.80 5.20 -4.60
C LEU A 37 2.78 5.31 -3.47
N VAL A 38 3.09 6.10 -2.43
CA VAL A 38 2.16 6.40 -1.34
C VAL A 38 0.93 7.15 -1.87
N GLU A 39 1.13 8.16 -2.72
CA GLU A 39 0.03 8.89 -3.37
C GLU A 39 -0.86 7.97 -4.21
N GLN A 40 -0.26 7.09 -5.03
CA GLN A 40 -0.99 6.10 -5.82
C GLN A 40 -1.81 5.14 -4.97
N LEU A 41 -1.21 4.66 -3.87
CA LEU A 41 -1.85 3.76 -2.94
C LEU A 41 -3.04 4.45 -2.24
N ASN A 42 -2.85 5.66 -1.73
CA ASN A 42 -3.94 6.43 -1.10
C ASN A 42 -5.08 6.72 -2.10
N ALA A 43 -4.75 7.14 -3.32
CA ALA A 43 -5.74 7.37 -4.37
C ALA A 43 -6.55 6.12 -4.74
N ALA A 44 -5.96 4.93 -4.67
CA ALA A 44 -6.66 3.68 -4.94
C ALA A 44 -7.57 3.23 -3.78
N VAL A 45 -7.11 3.45 -2.54
CA VAL A 45 -7.77 2.90 -1.36
C VAL A 45 -8.86 3.82 -0.80
N VAL A 46 -8.63 5.14 -0.77
CA VAL A 46 -9.57 6.13 -0.22
C VAL A 46 -10.98 6.01 -0.83
N PRO A 47 -11.16 5.87 -2.17
CA PRO A 47 -12.48 5.70 -2.77
C PRO A 47 -13.14 4.35 -2.43
N SER A 48 -12.33 3.34 -2.13
CA SER A 48 -12.79 1.97 -1.86
C SER A 48 -13.21 1.76 -0.40
N LEU A 49 -12.79 2.66 0.49
CA LEU A 49 -13.17 2.71 1.90
C LEU A 49 -14.51 3.41 2.09
N ASN A 50 -15.61 2.84 1.57
CA ASN A 50 -16.95 3.33 1.88
C ASN A 50 -17.34 3.01 3.33
N GLY A 51 -16.87 3.83 4.27
CA GLY A 51 -17.37 3.97 5.63
C GLY A 51 -16.87 2.98 6.68
N ASP A 52 -16.63 1.71 6.35
CA ASP A 52 -16.31 0.71 7.40
C ASP A 52 -15.61 -0.56 6.87
N ALA A 53 -14.85 -0.41 5.79
CA ALA A 53 -14.25 -1.56 5.11
C ALA A 53 -12.86 -1.85 5.69
N ASP A 54 -12.66 -3.08 6.19
CA ASP A 54 -11.33 -3.63 6.39
C ASP A 54 -10.60 -3.71 5.05
N VAL A 55 -9.38 -3.17 5.02
CA VAL A 55 -8.49 -3.28 3.87
C VAL A 55 -7.24 -4.03 4.28
N ASP A 56 -6.89 -5.02 3.46
CA ASP A 56 -5.64 -5.74 3.56
C ASP A 56 -4.71 -5.24 2.46
N VAL A 57 -3.55 -4.71 2.84
CA VAL A 57 -2.50 -4.31 1.90
C VAL A 57 -1.35 -5.30 2.03
N GLN A 58 -1.00 -5.94 0.92
CA GLN A 58 0.07 -6.92 0.84
C GLN A 58 1.21 -6.38 -0.01
N PHE A 59 2.43 -6.50 0.52
CA PHE A 59 3.68 -6.14 -0.15
C PHE A 59 4.48 -7.41 -0.42
N HIS A 60 4.71 -7.70 -1.69
CA HIS A 60 5.38 -8.87 -2.22
C HIS A 60 6.67 -8.44 -2.92
N ALA A 61 7.77 -8.39 -2.17
CA ALA A 61 9.09 -8.17 -2.75
C ALA A 61 9.66 -9.47 -3.33
N HIS A 62 9.97 -9.46 -4.62
CA HIS A 62 10.59 -10.56 -5.36
C HIS A 62 11.65 -10.01 -6.34
N GLY A 63 12.91 -10.35 -6.09
CA GLY A 63 14.03 -9.87 -6.90
C GLY A 63 14.09 -8.33 -6.91
N GLU A 64 14.09 -7.75 -8.11
CA GLU A 64 14.13 -6.31 -8.37
C GLU A 64 12.73 -5.67 -8.43
N SER A 65 11.72 -6.32 -7.84
CA SER A 65 10.34 -5.83 -7.87
C SER A 65 9.62 -5.97 -6.54
N CYS A 66 8.70 -5.06 -6.28
CA CYS A 66 7.74 -5.10 -5.19
C CYS A 66 6.33 -4.97 -5.78
N GLU A 67 5.54 -6.03 -5.67
CA GLU A 67 4.11 -6.00 -5.96
C GLU A 67 3.35 -5.55 -4.71
N VAL A 68 2.43 -4.60 -4.88
CA VAL A 68 1.51 -4.17 -3.83
C VAL A 68 0.10 -4.51 -4.26
N VAL A 69 -0.59 -5.31 -3.45
CA VAL A 69 -1.96 -5.74 -3.70
C VAL A 69 -2.85 -5.29 -2.56
N VAL A 70 -3.98 -4.68 -2.89
CA VAL A 70 -4.95 -4.16 -1.94
C VAL A 70 -6.23 -4.95 -2.08
N PHE A 71 -6.71 -5.49 -0.96
CA PHE A 71 -7.96 -6.22 -0.86
C PHE A 71 -8.94 -5.51 0.05
N THR A 72 -10.21 -5.57 -0.30
CA THR A 72 -11.33 -5.18 0.57
C THR A 72 -12.31 -6.33 0.63
N ARG A 73 -12.68 -6.79 1.85
CA ARG A 73 -13.58 -7.94 2.03
C ARG A 73 -13.16 -9.17 1.19
N SER A 74 -11.86 -9.45 1.16
CA SER A 74 -11.24 -10.52 0.34
C SER A 74 -11.34 -10.35 -1.19
N ARG A 75 -11.76 -9.18 -1.69
CA ARG A 75 -11.75 -8.83 -3.12
C ARG A 75 -10.58 -7.92 -3.41
N GLU A 76 -9.76 -8.27 -4.40
CA GLU A 76 -8.74 -7.36 -4.93
C GLU A 76 -9.40 -6.12 -5.53
N ILE A 77 -8.99 -4.94 -5.07
CA ILE A 77 -9.48 -3.65 -5.55
C ILE A 77 -8.41 -2.86 -6.29
N TRP A 78 -7.14 -3.17 -6.04
CA TRP A 78 -6.02 -2.51 -6.69
C TRP A 78 -4.75 -3.36 -6.60
N ARG A 79 -3.91 -3.25 -7.63
CA ARG A 79 -2.61 -3.89 -7.72
C ARG A 79 -1.65 -2.97 -8.47
N THR A 80 -0.43 -2.87 -7.99
CA THR A 80 0.68 -2.28 -8.73
C THR A 80 1.94 -3.10 -8.56
N THR A 81 2.85 -2.99 -9.53
CA THR A 81 4.18 -3.57 -9.44
C THR A 81 5.20 -2.46 -9.66
N GLN A 82 6.07 -2.28 -8.69
CA GLN A 82 7.12 -1.29 -8.73
C GLN A 82 8.48 -1.97 -8.81
N ARG A 83 9.35 -1.49 -9.70
CA ARG A 83 10.76 -1.86 -9.66
C ARG A 83 11.43 -1.23 -8.45
N ILE A 84 12.11 -2.06 -7.69
CA ILE A 84 12.95 -1.66 -6.56
C ILE A 84 14.43 -1.80 -6.97
N PRO A 85 15.33 -0.96 -6.43
CA PRO A 85 16.74 -0.98 -6.80
C PRO A 85 17.46 -2.29 -6.47
#